data_AF-A0A2T0T4B9-F1
#
_entry.id   AF-A0A2T0T4B9-F1
#
_cell.length_a   1.000
_cell.length_b   1.000
_cell.length_c   1.000
_cell.angle_alpha   90.00
_cell.angle_beta   90.00
_cell.angle_gamma   90.00
#
_symmetry.space_group_name_H-M   'P 1'
#
loop_
_entity.id
_entity.type
_entity.pdbx_description
1 polymer ?
#
loop_
_entity_poly.entity_id
_entity_poly.type
_entity_poly.pdbx_seq_one_letter_code
_entity_poly.pdbx_strand_id
1 'polypeptide(L)'
;MTPEVRVLLAGMSNVNSELSRYILRSLDVQNGLSEAGFSAERETALGQQMVSLGEALQLIAERRRQILGSPDTTAAPPGVSHHNPEGDVPQP
;
A
#
# COMPACT_ATOMS: atom_id res chain seq x y z
N MET A 1 0.26 2.38 20.42
CA MET A 1 -0.01 2.94 19.07
C MET A 1 1.09 3.94 18.73
N THR A 2 1.83 3.73 17.64
CA THR A 2 2.97 4.60 17.28
C THR A 2 2.45 5.94 16.69
N PRO A 3 3.25 7.03 16.72
CA PRO A 3 2.90 8.31 16.11
C PRO A 3 2.51 8.18 14.63
N GLU A 4 3.23 7.37 13.86
CA GLU A 4 2.96 7.20 12.42
C GLU A 4 1.59 6.56 12.18
N VAL A 5 1.20 5.59 13.00
CA VAL A 5 -0.12 4.95 12.93
C VAL A 5 -1.24 5.93 13.26
N ARG A 6 -1.02 6.93 14.12
CA ARG A 6 -2.06 7.94 14.45
C ARG A 6 -2.24 8.94 13.32
N VAL A 7 -1.14 9.40 12.73
CA VAL A 7 -1.17 10.32 11.58
C VAL A 7 -1.86 9.65 10.39
N LEU A 8 -1.56 8.37 10.14
CA LEU A 8 -2.21 7.61 9.08
C LEU A 8 -3.71 7.45 9.34
N LEU A 9 -4.10 7.06 10.55
CA LEU A 9 -5.50 6.87 10.91
C LEU A 9 -6.30 8.18 10.81
N ALA A 10 -5.71 9.31 11.23
CA ALA A 10 -6.30 10.63 11.09
C ALA A 10 -6.48 11.02 9.62
N GLY A 11 -5.46 10.78 8.78
CA GLY A 11 -5.52 11.03 7.34
C GLY A 11 -6.61 10.21 6.64
N MET A 12 -6.68 8.90 6.93
CA MET A 12 -7.73 8.02 6.41
C MET A 12 -9.12 8.47 6.86
N SER A 13 -9.29 8.82 8.14
CA SER A 13 -10.57 9.28 8.68
C SER A 13 -11.04 10.59 8.05
N ASN A 14 -10.10 11.49 7.74
CA ASN A 14 -10.41 12.76 7.09
C ASN A 14 -10.85 12.55 5.64
N VAL A 15 -10.09 11.76 4.85
CA VAL A 15 -10.42 11.42 3.46
C VAL A 15 -11.77 10.70 3.38
N ASN A 16 -12.04 9.74 4.28
CA ASN A 16 -13.30 9.01 4.30
C ASN A 16 -14.50 9.92 4.61
N SER A 17 -14.31 10.90 5.50
CA SER A 17 -15.34 11.88 5.84
C SER A 17 -15.67 12.84 4.69
N GLU A 18 -14.66 13.27 3.93
CA GLU A 18 -14.88 14.11 2.74
C GLU A 18 -15.49 13.32 1.57
N LEU A 19 -15.06 12.07 1.34
CA LEU A 19 -15.68 11.18 0.34
C LEU A 19 -17.15 10.90 0.66
N SER A 20 -17.47 10.64 1.92
CA SER A 20 -18.85 10.42 2.36
C SER A 20 -19.73 11.65 2.10
N ARG A 21 -19.21 12.86 2.38
CA ARG A 21 -19.92 14.11 2.08
C ARG A 21 -20.05 14.35 0.58
N TYR A 22 -19.03 14.03 -0.22
CA TYR A 22 -19.09 14.11 -1.67
C TYR A 22 -20.17 13.18 -2.24
N ILE A 23 -20.21 11.92 -1.82
CA ILE A 23 -21.18 10.91 -2.28
C ILE A 23 -22.60 11.33 -1.90
N LEU A 24 -22.85 11.67 -0.62
CA LEU A 24 -24.18 12.10 -0.17
C LEU A 24 -24.68 13.32 -0.96
N ARG A 25 -23.80 14.31 -1.20
CA ARG A 25 -24.17 15.49 -1.96
C ARG A 25 -24.37 15.19 -3.45
N SER A 26 -23.58 14.30 -4.03
CA SER A 26 -23.79 13.85 -5.42
C SER A 26 -25.13 13.13 -5.56
N LEU A 27 -25.54 12.34 -4.57
CA LEU A 27 -26.85 11.71 -4.54
C LEU A 27 -27.96 12.74 -4.38
N ASP A 28 -27.79 13.75 -3.53
CA ASP A 28 -28.76 14.86 -3.38
C ASP A 28 -28.90 15.67 -4.68
N VAL A 29 -27.79 15.95 -5.38
CA VAL A 29 -27.81 16.63 -6.69
C VAL A 29 -28.52 15.76 -7.73
N GLN A 30 -28.21 14.46 -7.80
CA GLN A 30 -28.88 13.52 -8.72
C GLN A 30 -30.39 13.39 -8.44
N ASN A 31 -30.79 13.50 -7.17
CA ASN A 31 -32.18 13.48 -6.76
C ASN A 31 -32.88 14.85 -6.89
N GLY A 32 -32.18 15.88 -7.39
CA GLY A 32 -32.72 17.24 -7.53
C GLY A 32 -32.96 17.96 -6.20
N LEU A 33 -32.39 17.47 -5.10
CA LEU A 33 -32.57 17.98 -3.74
C LEU A 33 -31.57 19.10 -3.38
N SER A 34 -30.53 19.32 -4.21
CA SER A 34 -29.48 20.32 -3.94
C SER A 34 -28.94 20.95 -5.22
N GLU A 35 -29.05 22.27 -5.36
CA GLU A 35 -28.49 23.05 -6.50
C GLU A 35 -27.02 23.45 -6.32
N ALA A 36 -26.45 23.29 -5.13
CA ALA A 36 -25.07 23.69 -4.85
C ALA A 36 -24.09 22.56 -5.21
N GLY A 37 -23.61 22.57 -6.46
CA GLY A 37 -22.58 21.67 -6.98
C GLY A 37 -21.27 21.73 -6.19
N PHE A 38 -20.57 20.61 -6.12
CA PHE A 38 -19.22 20.52 -5.56
C PHE A 38 -18.28 21.38 -6.42
N SER A 39 -17.63 22.40 -5.85
CA SER A 39 -16.76 23.26 -6.66
C SER A 39 -15.50 22.49 -7.08
N ALA A 40 -14.98 22.79 -8.27
CA ALA A 40 -13.73 22.20 -8.78
C ALA A 40 -12.55 22.37 -7.80
N GLU A 41 -12.56 23.44 -6.99
CA GLU A 41 -11.56 23.65 -5.91
C GLU A 41 -11.65 22.58 -4.81
N ARG A 42 -12.85 22.18 -4.39
CA ARG A 42 -13.01 21.12 -3.38
C ARG A 42 -12.63 19.75 -3.93
N GLU A 43 -12.94 19.48 -5.18
CA GLU A 43 -12.52 18.24 -5.86
C GLU A 43 -10.99 18.17 -5.95
N THR A 44 -10.36 19.27 -6.34
CA THR A 44 -8.89 19.40 -6.38
C THR A 44 -8.27 19.20 -5.00
N ALA A 45 -8.84 19.81 -3.96
CA ALA A 45 -8.36 19.66 -2.58
C ALA A 45 -8.50 18.21 -2.06
N LEU A 46 -9.60 17.53 -2.38
CA LEU A 46 -9.79 16.11 -2.04
C LEU A 46 -8.76 15.24 -2.77
N GLY A 47 -8.53 15.50 -4.06
CA GLY A 47 -7.50 14.82 -4.84
C GLY A 47 -6.10 14.97 -4.23
N GLN A 48 -5.72 16.18 -3.82
CA GLN A 48 -4.45 16.44 -3.14
C GLN A 48 -4.34 15.68 -1.81
N GLN A 49 -5.41 15.67 -1.00
CA GLN A 49 -5.44 14.91 0.25
C GLN A 49 -5.26 13.40 0.02
N MET A 50 -5.86 12.84 -1.05
CA MET A 50 -5.69 11.43 -1.41
C MET A 50 -4.26 11.12 -1.84
N VAL A 51 -3.62 11.99 -2.62
CA VAL A 51 -2.21 11.85 -3.04
C VAL A 51 -1.29 11.84 -1.81
N SER A 52 -1.42 12.84 -0.92
CA SER A 52 -0.60 12.90 0.30
C SER A 52 -0.80 11.69 1.21
N LEU A 53 -2.03 11.16 1.31
CA LEU A 53 -2.29 9.93 2.05
C LEU A 53 -1.60 8.71 1.40
N GLY A 54 -1.63 8.61 0.08
CA GLY A 54 -0.93 7.56 -0.68
C GLY A 54 0.59 7.60 -0.48
N GLU A 55 1.20 8.78 -0.51
CA GLU A 55 2.64 8.97 -0.24
C GLU A 55 3.01 8.57 1.19
N ALA A 56 2.19 8.96 2.19
CA ALA A 56 2.40 8.56 3.57
C ALA A 56 2.33 7.03 3.77
N LEU A 57 1.40 6.36 3.08
CA LEU A 57 1.30 4.89 3.07
C LEU A 57 2.53 4.23 2.44
N GLN A 58 3.02 4.76 1.31
CA GLN A 58 4.23 4.26 0.65
C GLN A 58 5.47 4.41 1.56
N LEU A 59 5.63 5.56 2.21
CA LEU A 59 6.71 5.78 3.18
C LEU A 59 6.66 4.79 4.35
N ILE A 60 5.46 4.53 4.90
CA ILE A 60 5.27 3.54 5.97
C ILE A 60 5.58 2.13 5.48
N ALA A 61 5.14 1.77 4.27
CA ALA A 61 5.42 0.47 3.67
C ALA A 61 6.92 0.26 3.41
N GLU A 62 7.60 1.29 2.87
CA GLU A 62 9.04 1.28 2.61
C GLU A 62 9.84 1.14 3.91
N ARG A 63 9.46 1.90 4.95
CA ARG A 63 10.10 1.80 6.26
C ARG A 63 9.90 0.41 6.88
N ARG A 64 8.71 -0.18 6.74
CA ARG A 64 8.47 -1.57 7.17
C ARG A 64 9.33 -2.56 6.40
N ARG A 65 9.49 -2.40 5.08
CA ARG A 65 10.37 -3.23 4.25
C ARG A 65 11.82 -3.18 4.73
N GLN A 66 12.32 -1.99 5.09
CA GLN A 66 13.67 -1.82 5.60
C GLN A 66 13.85 -2.43 7.00
N ILE A 67 12.84 -2.34 7.88
CA ILE A 67 12.88 -2.89 9.24
C ILE A 67 12.76 -4.41 9.26
N LEU A 68 11.89 -4.99 8.41
CA LEU A 68 11.74 -6.44 8.30
C LEU A 68 12.86 -7.09 7.46
N GLY A 69 13.74 -6.28 6.86
CA GLY A 69 14.63 -6.71 5.80
C GLY A 69 13.84 -7.00 4.52
N SER A 70 14.44 -6.72 3.36
CA SER A 70 14.09 -7.49 2.16
C SER A 70 14.10 -8.97 2.54
N PRO A 71 13.19 -9.82 2.01
CA PRO A 71 13.47 -11.24 2.00
C PRO A 71 14.71 -11.44 1.13
N ASP A 72 15.89 -11.26 1.72
CA ASP A 72 17.13 -11.80 1.21
C ASP A 72 16.86 -13.29 1.13
N THR A 73 16.64 -13.76 -0.09
CA THR A 73 17.53 -14.72 -0.72
C THR A 73 18.30 -15.56 0.32
N THR A 74 17.59 -16.37 1.09
CA THR A 74 18.24 -17.44 1.84
C THR A 74 18.87 -18.29 0.75
N ALA A 75 20.20 -18.23 0.73
CA ALA A 75 21.06 -18.99 -0.15
C ALA A 75 20.46 -20.37 -0.43
N ALA A 76 20.51 -20.77 -1.70
CA ALA A 76 20.33 -22.16 -2.07
C ALA A 76 21.09 -23.06 -1.06
N PRO A 77 20.49 -24.13 -0.54
CA PRO A 77 21.22 -25.04 0.33
C PRO A 77 22.49 -25.51 -0.40
N PRO A 78 23.67 -25.52 0.24
CA PRO A 78 24.83 -26.17 -0.35
C PRO A 78 24.59 -27.68 -0.27
N GLY A 79 24.08 -28.23 -1.35
CA GLY A 79 23.78 -29.65 -1.53
C GLY A 79 22.83 -29.76 -2.70
N VAL A 80 23.27 -30.17 -3.89
CA VAL A 80 24.00 -31.40 -4.16
C VAL A 80 24.98 -31.16 -5.31
N SER A 81 26.29 -31.23 -5.03
CA SER A 81 27.25 -31.57 -6.08
C SER A 81 26.98 -33.01 -6.48
N HIS A 82 26.18 -33.24 -7.54
CA HIS A 82 26.29 -34.48 -8.31
C HIS A 82 27.58 -34.41 -9.13
N HIS A 83 28.72 -34.48 -8.44
CA HIS A 83 29.94 -34.98 -9.05
C HIS A 83 29.76 -36.48 -9.09
N ASN A 84 29.34 -37.00 -10.24
CA ASN A 84 29.42 -38.42 -10.53
C ASN A 84 30.85 -38.64 -11.06
N PRO A 85 31.80 -39.17 -10.26
CA PRO A 85 33.04 -39.61 -10.84
C PRO A 85 32.74 -40.92 -11.57
N GLU A 86 32.88 -40.91 -12.89
CA GLU A 86 33.20 -42.15 -13.60
C GLU A 86 34.43 -42.77 -12.94
N GLY A 87 34.31 -44.04 -12.51
CA GLY A 87 35.37 -44.73 -11.78
C GLY A 87 35.03 -46.20 -11.50
N ASP A 88 35.12 -47.02 -12.54
CA ASP A 88 35.89 -48.28 -12.58
C ASP A 88 35.90 -49.25 -11.36
N VAL A 89 35.18 -50.39 -11.49
CA VAL A 89 35.58 -51.83 -11.22
C VAL A 89 35.97 -52.27 -9.76
N PRO A 90 35.88 -53.56 -9.27
CA PRO A 90 35.39 -54.87 -9.80
C PRO A 90 34.37 -55.68 -8.93
N GLN A 91 33.90 -56.78 -9.56
CA GLN A 91 33.30 -58.08 -9.17
C GLN A 91 33.32 -58.59 -7.70
N PRO A 92 32.42 -59.56 -7.37
CA PRO A 92 32.73 -61.00 -7.51
C PRO A 92 31.98 -61.75 -8.62
#